data_AF-A0A2W6C7M4-F1
#
_entry.id   AF-A0A2W6C7M4-F1
#
_cell.length_a   1.000
_cell.length_b   1.000
_cell.length_c   1.000
_cell.angle_alpha   90.00
_cell.angle_beta   90.00
_cell.angle_gamma   90.00
#
_symmetry.space_group_name_H-M   'P 1'
#
loop_
_entity.id
_entity.type
_entity.pdbx_description
1 polymer ?
#
loop_
_entity_poly.entity_id
_entity_poly.type
_entity_poly.pdbx_seq_one_letter_code
_entity_poly.pdbx_strand_id
1 'polypeptide(L)'
;MAMNGCPRQIPVAILPDPSEPLPPPRLDLVAYLLAAQTCGELTEVCKSLRAGARWSRVAEAALKAAANSSQKLAQMLVASATPISDSSVSDINPIRSYFAVRSAALSAQQAAAQEAVVIAWGLADLLCAPVERDDLLAELTAFRAVFQDFLLNEPSRKSSPVVERKPLSAGSASRGSAAERWVVGHQVYLMLNVRATTTIHLALRALNQDRPVDAVKHLTTAAGYVRGFTGAMGHAGAMPGVVYRQKVRPTMAPPAVSVPLTGRMHKEHRAFRAALTQLLKVCGESATELADKDPSLAWARMALLEADLADIQRHVLLAEALVGEDRSLVQRRDSDSAVRMLREMHLLREAQYRSLLAFEDNVVAASLGIARGRAAAASVW
;
A
#
# COMPACT_ATOMS: atom_id res chain seq x y z
N MET A 1 5.26 -35.86 8.32
CA MET A 1 5.62 -34.80 9.28
C MET A 1 4.66 -33.63 9.07
N ALA A 2 3.64 -33.50 9.91
CA ALA A 2 2.71 -32.38 9.85
C ALA A 2 3.41 -31.12 10.39
N MET A 3 3.34 -30.00 9.66
CA MET A 3 3.85 -28.72 10.12
C MET A 3 2.98 -28.21 11.28
N ASN A 4 3.33 -28.59 12.50
CA ASN A 4 2.76 -28.04 13.74
C ASN A 4 3.09 -26.54 13.80
N GLY A 5 2.14 -25.71 13.39
CA GLY A 5 2.25 -24.25 13.47
C GLY A 5 1.80 -23.47 12.24
N CYS A 6 1.10 -24.06 11.28
CA CYS A 6 0.45 -23.26 10.25
C CYS A 6 -0.55 -22.32 10.95
N PRO A 7 -0.44 -20.98 10.79
CA PRO A 7 -1.42 -20.04 11.32
C PRO A 7 -2.83 -20.45 10.88
N ARG A 8 -3.89 -19.94 11.56
CA ARG A 8 -5.26 -20.12 11.03
C ARG A 8 -5.24 -19.75 9.55
N GLN A 9 -5.97 -20.49 8.73
CA GLN A 9 -5.90 -20.38 7.27
C GLN A 9 -6.18 -18.94 6.83
N ILE A 10 -5.12 -18.16 6.63
CA ILE A 10 -5.20 -16.78 6.16
C ILE A 10 -5.72 -16.86 4.73
N PRO A 11 -6.79 -16.14 4.38
CA PRO A 11 -7.31 -16.19 3.03
C PRO A 11 -6.27 -15.78 2.00
N VAL A 12 -6.30 -16.45 0.86
CA VAL A 12 -5.44 -16.12 -0.26
C VAL A 12 -5.97 -14.84 -0.92
N ALA A 13 -5.17 -13.79 -0.94
CA ALA A 13 -5.46 -12.56 -1.67
C ALA A 13 -5.09 -12.74 -3.14
N ILE A 14 -6.05 -12.59 -4.06
CA ILE A 14 -5.80 -12.63 -5.50
C ILE A 14 -5.84 -11.19 -6.03
N LEU A 15 -4.67 -10.68 -6.44
CA LEU A 15 -4.53 -9.29 -6.91
C LEU A 15 -4.53 -9.24 -8.45
N PRO A 16 -5.14 -8.20 -9.06
CA PRO A 16 -5.10 -8.03 -10.51
C PRO A 16 -3.67 -7.71 -10.99
N ASP A 17 -3.42 -7.81 -12.30
CA ASP A 17 -2.16 -7.32 -12.85
C ASP A 17 -2.13 -5.78 -12.77
N PRO A 18 -1.13 -5.17 -12.09
CA PRO A 18 -1.03 -3.72 -11.98
C PRO A 18 -0.81 -2.99 -13.31
N SER A 19 -0.40 -3.67 -14.40
CA SER A 19 -0.22 -3.03 -15.71
C SER A 19 -1.53 -2.75 -16.45
N GLU A 20 -2.65 -3.31 -16.00
CA GLU A 20 -3.95 -3.22 -16.68
C GLU A 20 -4.97 -2.52 -15.75
N PRO A 21 -5.12 -1.18 -15.85
CA PRO A 21 -6.10 -0.46 -15.07
C PRO A 21 -7.51 -1.01 -15.31
N LEU A 22 -8.13 -1.52 -14.25
CA LEU A 22 -9.53 -1.93 -14.27
C LEU A 22 -10.44 -0.71 -14.12
N PRO A 23 -11.61 -0.69 -14.80
CA PRO A 23 -12.62 0.33 -14.54
C PRO A 23 -13.15 0.18 -13.10
N PRO A 24 -13.77 1.23 -12.53
CA PRO A 24 -14.45 1.09 -11.24
C PRO A 24 -15.50 -0.03 -11.29
N PRO A 25 -15.71 -0.77 -10.18
CA PRO A 25 -16.72 -1.83 -10.16
C PRO A 25 -18.12 -1.24 -10.30
N ARG A 26 -19.07 -2.04 -10.80
CA ARG A 26 -20.50 -1.74 -10.70
C ARG A 26 -21.07 -2.55 -9.55
N LEU A 27 -21.42 -1.88 -8.46
CA LEU A 27 -21.99 -2.48 -7.27
C LEU A 27 -23.52 -2.54 -7.37
N ASP A 28 -24.16 -3.54 -6.76
CA ASP A 28 -25.59 -3.44 -6.48
C ASP A 28 -25.86 -2.40 -5.37
N LEU A 29 -27.13 -2.03 -5.18
CA LEU A 29 -27.50 -0.97 -4.24
C LEU A 29 -27.05 -1.27 -2.80
N VAL A 30 -27.13 -2.53 -2.35
CA VAL A 30 -26.75 -2.89 -0.97
C VAL A 30 -25.23 -2.79 -0.81
N ALA A 31 -24.45 -3.23 -1.81
CA ALA A 31 -22.99 -3.16 -1.80
C ALA A 31 -22.53 -1.71 -1.83
N TYR A 32 -23.19 -0.89 -2.64
CA TYR A 32 -22.94 0.53 -2.72
C TYR A 32 -23.16 1.21 -1.36
N LEU A 33 -24.30 0.95 -0.70
CA LEU A 33 -24.60 1.52 0.61
C LEU A 33 -23.60 1.06 1.70
N LEU A 34 -23.19 -0.21 1.70
CA LEU A 34 -22.16 -0.70 2.63
C LEU A 34 -20.79 -0.08 2.36
N ALA A 35 -20.41 0.13 1.10
CA ALA A 35 -19.17 0.82 0.74
C ALA A 35 -19.20 2.29 1.19
N ALA A 36 -20.33 2.98 0.97
CA ALA A 36 -20.54 4.35 1.43
C ALA A 36 -20.49 4.45 2.96
N GLN A 37 -21.15 3.54 3.67
CA GLN A 37 -21.10 3.45 5.13
C GLN A 37 -19.67 3.27 5.63
N THR A 38 -18.94 2.29 5.08
CA THR A 38 -17.54 2.01 5.46
C THR A 38 -16.66 3.24 5.22
N CYS A 39 -16.83 3.92 4.08
CA CYS A 39 -16.10 5.16 3.77
C CYS A 39 -16.41 6.29 4.78
N GLY A 40 -17.66 6.44 5.20
CA GLY A 40 -18.07 7.39 6.23
C GLY A 40 -17.45 7.10 7.59
N GLU A 41 -17.47 5.84 8.03
CA GLU A 41 -16.89 5.41 9.30
C GLU A 41 -15.37 5.60 9.32
N LEU A 42 -14.67 5.24 8.22
CA LEU A 42 -13.23 5.53 8.08
C LEU A 42 -12.92 7.03 8.11
N THR A 43 -13.80 7.87 7.57
CA THR A 43 -13.65 9.33 7.63
C THR A 43 -13.70 9.83 9.07
N GLU A 44 -14.64 9.33 9.87
CA GLU A 44 -14.74 9.71 11.29
C GLU A 44 -13.54 9.24 12.10
N VAL A 45 -13.01 8.02 11.86
CA VAL A 45 -11.76 7.57 12.49
C VAL A 45 -10.61 8.51 12.13
N CYS A 46 -10.42 8.80 10.85
CA CYS A 46 -9.34 9.66 10.38
C CYS A 46 -9.45 11.09 10.95
N LYS A 47 -10.66 11.64 11.04
CA LYS A 47 -10.93 12.94 11.66
C LYS A 47 -10.56 12.94 13.14
N SER A 48 -10.93 11.89 13.88
CA SER A 48 -10.57 11.77 15.29
C SER A 48 -9.06 11.63 15.49
N LEU A 49 -8.35 10.92 14.62
CA LEU A 49 -6.88 10.78 14.70
C LEU A 49 -6.16 12.10 14.43
N ARG A 50 -6.62 12.87 13.44
CA ARG A 50 -6.04 14.19 13.08
C ARG A 50 -6.26 15.25 14.14
N ALA A 51 -7.34 15.16 14.92
CA ALA A 51 -7.62 16.10 16.01
C ALA A 51 -6.57 16.08 17.14
N GLY A 52 -5.56 15.18 17.08
CA GLY A 52 -4.46 15.12 18.04
C GLY A 52 -4.87 14.61 19.41
N ALA A 53 -6.14 14.26 19.60
CA ALA A 53 -6.63 13.68 20.84
C ALA A 53 -6.01 12.30 21.07
N ARG A 54 -5.83 11.93 22.35
CA ARG A 54 -5.58 10.54 22.74
C ARG A 54 -6.64 9.64 22.10
N TRP A 55 -6.26 8.40 21.80
CA TRP A 55 -7.17 7.38 21.25
C TRP A 55 -8.52 7.43 21.98
N SER A 56 -9.55 7.89 21.27
CA SER A 56 -10.83 8.24 21.86
C SER A 56 -11.79 7.06 21.73
N ARG A 57 -12.77 6.97 22.63
CA ARG A 57 -13.86 6.00 22.49
C ARG A 57 -14.61 6.15 21.16
N VAL A 58 -14.64 7.36 20.61
CA VAL A 58 -15.24 7.67 19.30
C VAL A 58 -14.42 7.04 18.17
N ALA A 59 -13.10 7.23 18.16
CA ALA A 59 -12.21 6.59 17.19
C ALA A 59 -12.31 5.06 17.24
N GLU A 60 -12.31 4.50 18.45
CA GLU A 60 -12.44 3.05 18.66
C GLU A 60 -13.79 2.52 18.14
N ALA A 61 -14.89 3.20 18.47
CA ALA A 61 -16.22 2.82 18.00
C ALA A 61 -16.34 2.91 16.48
N ALA A 62 -15.81 3.98 15.87
CA ALA A 62 -15.82 4.17 14.42
C ALA A 62 -14.94 3.13 13.71
N LEU A 63 -13.78 2.74 14.27
CA LEU A 63 -12.95 1.68 13.68
C LEU A 63 -13.65 0.32 13.76
N LYS A 64 -14.32 0.02 14.87
CA LYS A 64 -15.15 -1.20 15.00
C LYS A 64 -16.30 -1.21 14.00
N ALA A 65 -16.95 -0.07 13.81
CA ALA A 65 -18.01 0.06 12.81
C ALA A 65 -17.47 -0.21 11.40
N ALA A 66 -16.37 0.45 11.02
CA ALA A 66 -15.72 0.28 9.73
C ALA A 66 -15.28 -1.18 9.47
N ALA A 67 -14.74 -1.86 10.48
CA ALA A 67 -14.37 -3.27 10.38
C ALA A 67 -15.60 -4.16 10.11
N ASN A 68 -16.70 -3.91 10.83
CA ASN A 68 -17.94 -4.67 10.69
C ASN A 68 -18.61 -4.43 9.32
N SER A 69 -18.69 -3.18 8.86
CA SER A 69 -19.29 -2.82 7.57
C SER A 69 -18.45 -3.36 6.41
N SER A 70 -17.12 -3.25 6.50
CA SER A 70 -16.19 -3.78 5.50
C SER A 70 -16.28 -5.30 5.40
N GLN A 71 -16.45 -5.99 6.53
CA GLN A 71 -16.63 -7.44 6.53
C GLN A 71 -17.94 -7.86 5.83
N LYS A 72 -19.06 -7.17 6.12
CA LYS A 72 -20.34 -7.42 5.45
C LYS A 72 -20.24 -7.17 3.94
N LEU A 73 -19.59 -6.08 3.55
CA LEU A 73 -19.34 -5.75 2.14
C LEU A 73 -18.51 -6.84 1.46
N ALA A 74 -17.40 -7.25 2.07
CA ALA A 74 -16.52 -8.29 1.53
C ALA A 74 -17.27 -9.61 1.30
N GLN A 75 -18.06 -10.06 2.29
CA GLN A 75 -18.87 -11.28 2.17
C GLN A 75 -19.84 -11.20 0.98
N MET A 76 -20.50 -10.05 0.81
CA MET A 76 -21.47 -9.86 -0.25
C MET A 76 -20.83 -9.77 -1.64
N LEU A 77 -19.72 -9.03 -1.77
CA LEU A 77 -18.98 -8.94 -3.03
C LEU A 77 -18.47 -10.32 -3.45
N VAL A 78 -17.90 -11.10 -2.52
CA VAL A 78 -17.46 -12.48 -2.78
C VAL A 78 -18.63 -13.38 -3.18
N ALA A 79 -19.81 -13.21 -2.58
CA ALA A 79 -21.00 -13.99 -2.94
C ALA A 79 -21.53 -13.66 -4.34
N SER A 80 -21.43 -12.40 -4.77
CA SER A 80 -21.88 -11.92 -6.08
C SER A 80 -20.85 -12.10 -7.21
N ALA A 81 -19.56 -12.21 -6.88
CA ALA A 81 -18.50 -12.29 -7.88
C ALA A 81 -18.50 -13.67 -8.55
N THR A 82 -18.30 -13.67 -9.87
CA THR A 82 -18.02 -14.90 -10.61
C THR A 82 -16.80 -15.59 -10.01
N PRO A 83 -16.83 -16.91 -9.76
CA PRO A 83 -15.67 -17.65 -9.29
C PRO A 83 -14.43 -17.40 -10.16
N ILE A 84 -13.28 -17.27 -9.52
CA ILE A 84 -11.99 -17.15 -10.21
C ILE A 84 -11.59 -18.57 -10.63
N SER A 85 -11.29 -18.78 -11.91
CA SER A 85 -10.84 -20.08 -12.41
C SER A 85 -9.47 -20.42 -11.85
N ASP A 86 -9.28 -21.63 -11.33
CA ASP A 86 -7.97 -22.07 -10.84
C ASP A 86 -6.88 -22.00 -11.93
N SER A 87 -7.27 -22.19 -13.19
CA SER A 87 -6.36 -22.09 -14.35
C SER A 87 -5.87 -20.66 -14.66
N SER A 88 -6.53 -19.61 -14.14
CA SER A 88 -6.10 -18.21 -14.36
C SER A 88 -5.17 -17.69 -13.27
N VAL A 89 -4.92 -18.47 -12.23
CA VAL A 89 -4.06 -18.09 -11.10
C VAL A 89 -2.60 -18.40 -11.44
N SER A 90 -1.80 -17.35 -11.60
CA SER A 90 -0.38 -17.43 -11.96
C SER A 90 0.52 -17.94 -10.83
N ASP A 91 1.72 -18.36 -11.25
CA ASP A 91 2.67 -19.24 -10.57
C ASP A 91 3.03 -18.94 -9.10
N ILE A 92 3.32 -20.02 -8.40
CA ILE A 92 3.58 -20.11 -6.96
C ILE A 92 5.06 -19.82 -6.70
N ASN A 93 5.49 -18.55 -6.79
CA ASN A 93 6.80 -18.18 -6.24
C ASN A 93 6.76 -18.34 -4.70
N PRO A 94 7.81 -18.89 -4.06
CA PRO A 94 7.87 -19.05 -2.59
C PRO A 94 7.39 -17.87 -1.75
N ILE A 95 7.70 -16.62 -2.16
CA ILE A 95 7.25 -15.43 -1.41
C ILE A 95 5.73 -15.25 -1.45
N ARG A 96 5.13 -15.53 -2.61
CA ARG A 96 3.69 -15.44 -2.83
C ARG A 96 2.97 -16.52 -2.05
N SER A 97 3.53 -17.73 -2.00
CA SER A 97 3.03 -18.81 -1.14
C SER A 97 2.97 -18.40 0.31
N TYR A 98 4.09 -17.87 0.82
CA TYR A 98 4.21 -17.48 2.22
C TYR A 98 3.22 -16.40 2.62
N PHE A 99 3.07 -15.34 1.81
CA PHE A 99 2.15 -14.25 2.09
C PHE A 99 0.70 -14.52 1.65
N ALA A 100 0.41 -15.74 1.20
CA ALA A 100 -0.90 -16.11 0.66
C ALA A 100 -1.40 -15.09 -0.39
N VAL A 101 -0.52 -14.65 -1.30
CA VAL A 101 -0.86 -13.71 -2.38
C VAL A 101 -0.72 -14.40 -3.73
N ARG A 102 -1.65 -14.17 -4.63
CA ARG A 102 -1.62 -14.66 -6.02
C ARG A 102 -1.99 -13.54 -6.98
N SER A 103 -1.79 -13.77 -8.27
CA SER A 103 -2.31 -12.87 -9.31
C SER A 103 -3.09 -13.65 -10.36
N ALA A 104 -4.14 -13.03 -10.86
CA ALA A 104 -4.94 -13.52 -11.97
C ALA A 104 -5.46 -12.34 -12.81
N ALA A 105 -5.91 -12.61 -14.03
CA ALA A 105 -6.73 -11.66 -14.76
C ALA A 105 -8.12 -11.60 -14.07
N LEU A 106 -8.47 -10.44 -13.53
CA LEU A 106 -9.71 -10.24 -12.77
C LEU A 106 -10.63 -9.26 -13.50
N SER A 107 -11.94 -9.49 -13.40
CA SER A 107 -12.91 -8.42 -13.67
C SER A 107 -12.87 -7.35 -12.58
N ALA A 108 -13.43 -6.17 -12.85
CA ALA A 108 -13.54 -5.09 -11.86
C ALA A 108 -14.28 -5.55 -10.59
N GLN A 109 -15.34 -6.37 -10.73
CA GLN A 109 -16.08 -6.94 -9.61
C GLN A 109 -15.26 -7.94 -8.80
N GLN A 110 -14.48 -8.81 -9.46
CA GLN A 110 -13.61 -9.76 -8.78
C GLN A 110 -12.49 -9.04 -8.02
N ALA A 111 -11.87 -8.02 -8.63
CA ALA A 111 -10.85 -7.20 -7.97
C ALA A 111 -11.42 -6.49 -6.74
N ALA A 112 -12.60 -5.85 -6.87
CA ALA A 112 -13.25 -5.18 -5.73
C ALA A 112 -13.59 -6.15 -4.59
N ALA A 113 -14.02 -7.38 -4.90
CA ALA A 113 -14.26 -8.41 -3.89
C ALA A 113 -12.98 -8.80 -3.14
N GLN A 114 -11.86 -9.00 -3.85
CA GLN A 114 -10.57 -9.35 -3.26
C GLN A 114 -10.01 -8.23 -2.39
N GLU A 115 -10.10 -6.99 -2.85
CA GLU A 115 -9.66 -5.81 -2.10
C GLU A 115 -10.51 -5.59 -0.84
N ALA A 116 -11.85 -5.73 -0.94
CA ALA A 116 -12.72 -5.64 0.22
C ALA A 116 -12.41 -6.72 1.27
N VAL A 117 -12.06 -7.93 0.84
CA VAL A 117 -11.58 -8.99 1.74
C VAL A 117 -10.29 -8.57 2.43
N VAL A 118 -9.25 -8.16 1.68
CA VAL A 118 -7.96 -7.72 2.25
C VAL A 118 -8.15 -6.58 3.25
N ILE A 119 -8.98 -5.58 2.91
CA ILE A 119 -9.28 -4.45 3.79
C ILE A 119 -10.04 -4.90 5.04
N ALA A 120 -11.03 -5.79 4.91
CA ALA A 120 -11.77 -6.31 6.07
C ALA A 120 -10.85 -7.04 7.06
N TRP A 121 -9.90 -7.83 6.57
CA TRP A 121 -8.88 -8.48 7.41
C TRP A 121 -7.93 -7.48 8.04
N GLY A 122 -7.46 -6.49 7.26
CA GLY A 122 -6.61 -5.42 7.77
C GLY A 122 -7.29 -4.65 8.90
N LEU A 123 -8.53 -4.20 8.69
CA LEU A 123 -9.32 -3.51 9.72
C LEU A 123 -9.57 -4.37 10.96
N ALA A 124 -9.83 -5.67 10.78
CA ALA A 124 -10.02 -6.59 11.90
C ALA A 124 -8.76 -6.74 12.77
N ASP A 125 -7.56 -6.80 12.17
CA ASP A 125 -6.31 -6.86 12.94
C ASP A 125 -5.98 -5.51 13.60
N LEU A 126 -6.20 -4.38 12.90
CA LEU A 126 -5.97 -3.02 13.40
C LEU A 126 -6.77 -2.68 14.67
N LEU A 127 -7.85 -3.40 14.97
CA LEU A 127 -8.57 -3.27 16.25
C LEU A 127 -7.72 -3.63 17.48
N CYS A 128 -6.66 -4.41 17.29
CA CYS A 128 -5.80 -4.87 18.38
C CYS A 128 -4.29 -4.70 18.10
N ALA A 129 -3.91 -4.28 16.90
CA ALA A 129 -2.53 -4.03 16.54
C ALA A 129 -2.01 -2.73 17.17
N PRO A 130 -0.80 -2.73 17.78
CA PRO A 130 -0.20 -1.54 18.36
C PRO A 130 0.49 -0.69 17.27
N VAL A 131 -0.30 -0.20 16.31
CA VAL A 131 0.21 0.59 15.17
C VAL A 131 0.38 2.05 15.60
N GLU A 132 1.49 2.66 15.17
CA GLU A 132 1.72 4.09 15.36
C GLU A 132 0.62 4.92 14.72
N ARG A 133 0.26 6.04 15.35
CA ARG A 133 -0.91 6.85 14.94
C ARG A 133 -0.84 7.27 13.48
N ASP A 134 0.33 7.69 13.03
CA ASP A 134 0.50 8.26 11.69
C ASP A 134 0.48 7.16 10.62
N ASP A 135 1.04 5.98 10.92
CA ASP A 135 0.92 4.78 10.08
C ASP A 135 -0.54 4.34 9.96
N LEU A 136 -1.26 4.29 11.10
CA LEU A 136 -2.69 3.96 11.13
C LEU A 136 -3.51 4.96 10.31
N LEU A 137 -3.27 6.26 10.48
CA LEU A 137 -3.97 7.29 9.71
C LEU A 137 -3.71 7.15 8.20
N ALA A 138 -2.47 6.85 7.81
CA ALA A 138 -2.09 6.68 6.42
C ALA A 138 -2.79 5.46 5.79
N GLU A 139 -2.77 4.30 6.46
CA GLU A 139 -3.42 3.07 6.00
C GLU A 139 -4.94 3.23 5.90
N LEU A 140 -5.59 3.79 6.93
CA LEU A 140 -7.05 4.04 6.92
C LEU A 140 -7.46 5.07 5.86
N THR A 141 -6.63 6.08 5.60
CA THR A 141 -6.87 7.04 4.51
C THR A 141 -6.81 6.35 3.15
N ALA A 142 -5.89 5.40 2.97
CA ALA A 142 -5.80 4.61 1.74
C ALA A 142 -6.98 3.65 1.57
N PHE A 143 -7.43 2.97 2.64
CA PHE A 143 -8.66 2.16 2.59
C PHE A 143 -9.88 2.99 2.20
N ARG A 144 -10.01 4.19 2.75
CA ARG A 144 -11.08 5.11 2.37
C ARG A 144 -11.02 5.44 0.88
N ALA A 145 -9.83 5.71 0.32
CA ALA A 145 -9.67 5.98 -1.11
C ALA A 145 -10.11 4.79 -1.97
N VAL A 146 -9.80 3.55 -1.57
CA VAL A 146 -10.29 2.35 -2.27
C VAL A 146 -11.82 2.27 -2.28
N PHE A 147 -12.47 2.54 -1.14
CA PHE A 147 -13.94 2.56 -1.11
C PHE A 147 -14.54 3.73 -1.89
N GLN A 148 -13.87 4.89 -1.95
CA GLN A 148 -14.30 5.99 -2.82
C GLN A 148 -14.24 5.59 -4.30
N ASP A 149 -13.22 4.83 -4.71
CA ASP A 149 -13.15 4.28 -6.07
C ASP A 149 -14.33 3.33 -6.37
N PHE A 150 -14.81 2.57 -5.37
CA PHE A 150 -15.98 1.70 -5.54
C PHE A 150 -17.28 2.47 -5.79
N LEU A 151 -17.36 3.73 -5.33
CA LEU A 151 -18.54 4.58 -5.40
C LEU A 151 -18.59 5.46 -6.66
N LEU A 152 -17.59 5.37 -7.55
CA LEU A 152 -17.50 6.19 -8.77
C LEU A 152 -18.58 5.87 -9.81
N ASN A 153 -19.15 4.66 -9.79
CA ASN A 153 -20.25 4.28 -10.66
C ASN A 153 -21.58 4.29 -9.90
N GLU A 154 -22.64 4.70 -10.60
CA GLU A 154 -24.01 4.54 -10.11
C GLU A 154 -24.32 3.06 -9.79
N PRO A 155 -25.09 2.78 -8.72
CA PRO A 155 -25.45 1.42 -8.36
C PRO A 155 -26.28 0.76 -9.47
N SER A 156 -26.00 -0.52 -9.71
CA SER A 156 -26.79 -1.35 -10.62
C SER A 156 -28.21 -1.49 -10.09
N ARG A 157 -29.20 -1.23 -10.96
CA ARG A 157 -30.63 -1.46 -10.65
C ARG A 157 -31.01 -2.93 -10.53
N LYS A 158 -30.13 -3.86 -10.97
CA LYS A 158 -30.37 -5.30 -10.87
C LYS A 158 -29.98 -5.77 -9.47
N SER A 159 -30.96 -6.11 -8.65
CA SER A 159 -30.76 -6.75 -7.35
C SER A 159 -30.31 -8.18 -7.56
N SER A 160 -29.13 -8.53 -7.05
CA SER A 160 -28.73 -9.93 -6.93
C SER A 160 -29.59 -10.59 -5.83
N PRO A 161 -30.08 -11.83 -6.02
CA PRO A 161 -30.76 -12.55 -4.95
C PRO A 161 -29.82 -12.68 -3.75
N VAL A 162 -30.30 -12.31 -2.56
CA VAL A 162 -29.55 -12.44 -1.31
C VAL A 162 -29.46 -13.93 -1.01
N VAL A 163 -28.32 -14.54 -1.36
CA VAL A 163 -28.03 -15.91 -0.92
C VAL A 163 -27.48 -15.82 0.48
N GLU A 164 -28.27 -16.27 1.46
CA GLU A 164 -27.86 -16.40 2.85
C GLU A 164 -26.77 -17.48 2.96
N ARG A 165 -25.51 -17.08 2.74
CA ARG A 165 -24.35 -17.95 2.97
C ARG A 165 -23.98 -17.87 4.44
N LYS A 166 -23.58 -19.02 5.00
CA LYS A 166 -22.97 -19.09 6.33
C LYS A 166 -21.90 -17.99 6.41
N PRO A 167 -21.95 -17.09 7.40
CA PRO A 167 -20.96 -16.02 7.53
C PRO A 167 -19.58 -16.63 7.36
N LEU A 168 -18.69 -15.97 6.60
CA LEU A 168 -17.25 -16.26 6.73
C LEU A 168 -17.02 -16.24 8.23
N SER A 169 -16.76 -17.42 8.81
CA SER A 169 -16.69 -17.56 10.27
C SER A 169 -15.58 -16.61 10.66
N ALA A 170 -15.97 -15.45 11.17
CA ALA A 170 -15.10 -14.48 11.78
C ALA A 170 -14.70 -15.15 13.09
N GLY A 171 -13.93 -16.23 12.98
CA GLY A 171 -13.69 -17.16 14.06
C GLY A 171 -13.17 -16.31 15.18
N SER A 172 -14.00 -16.16 16.23
CA SER A 172 -13.90 -15.16 17.31
C SER A 172 -12.56 -14.45 17.25
N ALA A 173 -12.52 -13.19 16.77
CA ALA A 173 -11.31 -12.41 16.49
C ALA A 173 -10.26 -12.59 17.61
N SER A 174 -9.52 -13.69 17.49
CA SER A 174 -8.47 -14.10 18.37
C SER A 174 -7.40 -13.16 17.93
N ARG A 175 -6.99 -12.26 18.81
CA ARG A 175 -5.87 -11.32 18.60
C ARG A 175 -4.87 -12.02 17.69
N GLY A 176 -4.77 -11.54 16.44
CA GLY A 176 -4.01 -12.24 15.41
C GLY A 176 -2.62 -12.53 15.95
N SER A 177 -2.12 -13.73 15.73
CA SER A 177 -0.72 -14.01 16.07
C SER A 177 0.19 -13.04 15.32
N ALA A 178 1.40 -12.79 15.83
CA ALA A 178 2.37 -11.94 15.15
C ALA A 178 2.63 -12.36 13.69
N ALA A 179 2.55 -13.66 13.40
CA ALA A 179 2.66 -14.20 12.04
C ALA A 179 1.44 -13.88 11.17
N GLU A 180 0.23 -13.94 11.72
CA GLU A 180 -0.99 -13.55 11.00
C GLU A 180 -0.98 -12.06 10.67
N ARG A 181 -0.63 -11.20 11.65
CA ARG A 181 -0.44 -9.76 11.42
C ARG A 181 0.59 -9.49 10.33
N TRP A 182 1.74 -10.18 10.40
CA TRP A 182 2.79 -10.05 9.40
C TRP A 182 2.26 -10.33 8.00
N VAL A 183 1.50 -11.42 7.82
CA VAL A 183 0.94 -11.77 6.51
C VAL A 183 -0.16 -10.78 6.09
N VAL A 184 -1.12 -10.44 6.95
CA VAL A 184 -2.22 -9.52 6.63
C VAL A 184 -1.70 -8.13 6.26
N GLY A 185 -0.77 -7.58 7.03
CA GLY A 185 -0.15 -6.29 6.71
C GLY A 185 0.59 -6.31 5.37
N HIS A 186 1.24 -7.43 5.01
CA HIS A 186 1.84 -7.58 3.67
C HIS A 186 0.80 -7.71 2.55
N GLN A 187 -0.33 -8.37 2.79
CA GLN A 187 -1.43 -8.40 1.81
C GLN A 187 -1.96 -6.99 1.53
N VAL A 188 -2.15 -6.19 2.57
CA VAL A 188 -2.52 -4.78 2.44
C VAL A 188 -1.45 -3.99 1.69
N TYR A 189 -0.18 -4.13 2.07
CA TYR A 189 0.96 -3.48 1.40
C TYR A 189 0.96 -3.77 -0.11
N LEU A 190 0.80 -5.04 -0.50
CA LEU A 190 0.83 -5.46 -1.90
C LEU A 190 -0.39 -4.97 -2.68
N MET A 191 -1.58 -5.03 -2.09
CA MET A 191 -2.80 -4.47 -2.67
C MET A 191 -2.64 -2.96 -2.95
N LEU A 192 -2.10 -2.21 -1.98
CA LEU A 192 -1.88 -0.77 -2.12
C LEU A 192 -0.75 -0.44 -3.13
N ASN A 193 0.26 -1.30 -3.29
CA ASN A 193 1.24 -1.18 -4.37
C ASN A 193 0.57 -1.34 -5.76
N VAL A 194 -0.36 -2.29 -5.91
CA VAL A 194 -1.13 -2.46 -7.15
C VAL A 194 -1.96 -1.22 -7.43
N ARG A 195 -2.66 -0.68 -6.42
CA ARG A 195 -3.43 0.56 -6.55
C ARG A 195 -2.57 1.76 -6.93
N ALA A 196 -1.45 1.98 -6.25
CA ALA A 196 -0.51 3.05 -6.60
C ALA A 196 -0.01 2.93 -8.06
N THR A 197 0.36 1.72 -8.49
CA THR A 197 0.82 1.45 -9.85
C THR A 197 -0.25 1.77 -10.89
N THR A 198 -1.46 1.24 -10.70
CA THR A 198 -2.61 1.50 -11.56
C THR A 198 -2.90 2.99 -11.67
N THR A 199 -2.89 3.71 -10.54
CA THR A 199 -3.15 5.15 -10.53
C THR A 199 -2.05 5.95 -11.25
N ILE A 200 -0.78 5.55 -11.15
CA ILE A 200 0.30 6.16 -11.94
C ILE A 200 0.09 5.93 -13.44
N HIS A 201 -0.34 4.73 -13.87
CA HIS A 201 -0.67 4.48 -15.27
C HIS A 201 -1.85 5.32 -15.77
N LEU A 202 -2.86 5.57 -14.92
CA LEU A 202 -3.94 6.50 -15.24
C LEU A 202 -3.45 7.95 -15.38
N ALA A 203 -2.53 8.40 -14.51
CA ALA A 203 -1.89 9.71 -14.63
C ALA A 203 -1.11 9.84 -15.94
N LEU A 204 -0.29 8.84 -16.28
CA LEU A 204 0.47 8.79 -17.54
C LEU A 204 -0.45 8.86 -18.76
N ARG A 205 -1.57 8.13 -18.74
CA ARG A 205 -2.58 8.18 -19.81
C ARG A 205 -3.21 9.56 -19.92
N ALA A 206 -3.52 10.21 -18.80
CA ALA A 206 -4.08 11.56 -18.77
C ALA A 206 -3.09 12.60 -19.33
N LEU A 207 -1.80 12.52 -18.97
CA LEU A 207 -0.75 13.38 -19.54
C LEU A 207 -0.62 13.20 -21.06
N ASN A 208 -0.60 11.96 -21.55
CA ASN A 208 -0.53 11.68 -22.99
C ASN A 208 -1.76 12.18 -23.77
N GLN A 209 -2.88 12.42 -23.08
CA GLN A 209 -4.13 12.91 -23.67
C GLN A 209 -4.34 14.40 -23.41
N ASP A 210 -3.32 15.12 -22.93
CA ASP A 210 -3.36 16.54 -22.58
C ASP A 210 -4.48 16.87 -21.56
N ARG A 211 -4.63 16.01 -20.55
CA ARG A 211 -5.58 16.16 -19.43
C ARG A 211 -4.85 16.34 -18.10
N PRO A 212 -4.17 17.48 -17.89
CA PRO A 212 -3.31 17.69 -16.72
C PRO A 212 -4.08 17.64 -15.39
N VAL A 213 -5.33 18.13 -15.35
CA VAL A 213 -6.17 18.08 -14.14
C VAL A 213 -6.43 16.65 -13.67
N ASP A 214 -6.68 15.73 -14.61
CA ASP A 214 -6.86 14.31 -14.29
C ASP A 214 -5.54 13.68 -13.83
N ALA A 215 -4.43 14.05 -14.46
CA ALA A 215 -3.11 13.61 -14.04
C ALA A 215 -2.79 14.04 -12.61
N VAL A 216 -3.04 15.31 -12.25
CA VAL A 216 -2.89 15.84 -10.89
C VAL A 216 -3.72 15.05 -9.89
N LYS A 217 -4.99 14.80 -10.20
CA LYS A 217 -5.88 13.99 -9.35
C LYS A 217 -5.31 12.58 -9.13
N HIS A 218 -4.90 11.92 -10.22
CA HIS A 218 -4.33 10.58 -10.15
C HIS A 218 -3.02 10.55 -9.35
N LEU A 219 -2.07 11.47 -9.59
CA LEU A 219 -0.83 11.53 -8.82
C LEU A 219 -1.05 11.80 -7.33
N THR A 220 -2.01 12.66 -6.99
CA THR A 220 -2.40 12.92 -5.59
C THR A 220 -2.93 11.65 -4.93
N THR A 221 -3.81 10.92 -5.61
CA THR A 221 -4.33 9.63 -5.13
C THR A 221 -3.21 8.59 -5.00
N ALA A 222 -2.30 8.51 -5.97
CA ALA A 222 -1.16 7.59 -5.92
C ALA A 222 -0.25 7.90 -4.72
N ALA A 223 0.03 9.16 -4.43
CA ALA A 223 0.77 9.57 -3.23
C ALA A 223 0.07 9.13 -1.93
N GLY A 224 -1.27 9.20 -1.90
CA GLY A 224 -2.07 8.64 -0.82
C GLY A 224 -1.90 7.13 -0.65
N TYR A 225 -1.90 6.37 -1.74
CA TYR A 225 -1.64 4.93 -1.71
C TYR A 225 -0.21 4.58 -1.28
N VAL A 226 0.80 5.37 -1.68
CA VAL A 226 2.20 5.19 -1.23
C VAL A 226 2.34 5.39 0.27
N ARG A 227 1.74 6.46 0.83
CA ARG A 227 1.66 6.64 2.28
C ARG A 227 0.90 5.50 2.94
N GLY A 228 -0.18 5.03 2.30
CA GLY A 228 -0.98 3.89 2.77
C GLY A 228 -0.18 2.60 2.91
N PHE A 229 0.60 2.22 1.88
CA PHE A 229 1.43 1.02 2.00
C PHE A 229 2.59 1.21 2.96
N THR A 230 3.08 2.44 3.15
CA THR A 230 4.04 2.77 4.22
C THR A 230 3.42 2.45 5.60
N GLY A 231 2.18 2.90 5.83
CA GLY A 231 1.41 2.56 7.02
C GLY A 231 1.18 1.06 7.18
N ALA A 232 0.89 0.35 6.10
CA ALA A 232 0.74 -1.10 6.10
C ALA A 232 2.02 -1.86 6.49
N MET A 233 3.21 -1.33 6.17
CA MET A 233 4.47 -1.88 6.71
C MET A 233 4.55 -1.69 8.22
N GLY A 234 4.16 -0.51 8.72
CA GLY A 234 4.04 -0.24 10.16
C GLY A 234 3.08 -1.22 10.84
N HIS A 235 1.93 -1.47 10.23
CA HIS A 235 0.97 -2.49 10.66
C HIS A 235 1.58 -3.89 10.66
N ALA A 236 2.18 -4.35 9.57
CA ALA A 236 2.84 -5.66 9.51
C ALA A 236 3.92 -5.80 10.60
N GLY A 237 4.67 -4.73 10.87
CA GLY A 237 5.74 -4.66 11.86
C GLY A 237 5.29 -4.32 13.28
N ALA A 238 4.00 -4.14 13.56
CA ALA A 238 3.48 -3.73 14.87
C ALA A 238 3.55 -4.86 15.91
N MET A 239 4.78 -5.21 16.30
CA MET A 239 5.11 -6.23 17.28
C MET A 239 6.50 -5.96 17.89
N PRO A 240 6.79 -6.47 19.10
CA PRO A 240 8.15 -6.38 19.64
C PRO A 240 9.16 -7.11 18.75
N GLY A 241 10.35 -6.52 18.54
CA GLY A 241 11.40 -7.14 17.72
C GLY A 241 11.80 -8.54 18.19
N VAL A 242 11.78 -8.81 19.50
CA VAL A 242 12.01 -10.17 20.04
C VAL A 242 10.95 -11.17 19.55
N VAL A 243 9.68 -10.76 19.49
CA VAL A 243 8.59 -11.60 18.99
C VAL A 243 8.80 -11.86 17.50
N TYR A 244 9.14 -10.84 16.72
CA TYR A 244 9.44 -10.99 15.30
C TYR A 244 10.59 -11.99 15.06
N ARG A 245 11.73 -11.81 15.74
CA ARG A 245 12.91 -12.69 15.58
C ARG A 245 12.65 -14.14 15.99
N GLN A 246 11.80 -14.38 16.99
CA GLN A 246 11.53 -15.72 17.50
C GLN A 246 10.37 -16.43 16.80
N LYS A 247 9.34 -15.68 16.34
CA LYS A 247 8.08 -16.27 15.86
C LYS A 247 7.83 -16.06 14.37
N VAL A 248 8.26 -14.93 13.81
CA VAL A 248 7.97 -14.58 12.41
C VAL A 248 9.16 -14.89 11.52
N ARG A 249 10.32 -14.29 11.80
CA ARG A 249 11.53 -14.40 10.97
C ARG A 249 11.96 -15.84 10.66
N PRO A 250 11.94 -16.81 11.60
CA PRO A 250 12.33 -18.19 11.29
C PRO A 250 11.41 -18.86 10.26
N THR A 251 10.17 -18.39 10.12
CA THR A 251 9.22 -18.93 9.13
C THR A 251 9.50 -18.45 7.70
N MET A 252 10.34 -17.42 7.54
CA MET A 252 10.72 -16.84 6.23
C MET A 252 12.07 -17.34 5.71
N ALA A 253 12.67 -18.32 6.38
CA ALA A 253 13.94 -18.92 6.00
C ALA A 253 13.85 -20.45 5.98
N PRO A 254 14.77 -21.14 5.29
CA PRO A 254 14.88 -22.59 5.38
C PRO A 254 15.03 -23.06 6.84
N PRO A 255 14.36 -24.16 7.24
CA PRO A 255 13.61 -25.09 6.39
C PRO A 255 12.12 -24.75 6.19
N ALA A 256 11.59 -23.67 6.78
CA ALA A 256 10.17 -23.35 6.69
C ALA A 256 9.72 -22.97 5.26
N VAL A 257 10.65 -22.44 4.47
CA VAL A 257 10.50 -22.16 3.04
C VAL A 257 11.71 -22.69 2.27
N SER A 258 11.55 -22.96 0.97
CA SER A 258 12.61 -23.54 0.14
C SER A 258 13.79 -22.60 -0.11
N VAL A 259 13.55 -21.28 -0.08
CA VAL A 259 14.56 -20.23 -0.24
C VAL A 259 14.29 -19.10 0.75
N PRO A 260 15.32 -18.37 1.23
CA PRO A 260 15.08 -17.21 2.07
C PRO A 260 14.29 -16.14 1.31
N LEU A 261 13.26 -15.60 1.94
CA LEU A 261 12.38 -14.61 1.31
C LEU A 261 13.00 -13.20 1.37
N THR A 262 12.79 -12.40 0.33
CA THR A 262 13.17 -10.98 0.29
C THR A 262 12.13 -10.14 -0.42
N GLY A 263 11.96 -8.90 0.04
CA GLY A 263 11.03 -7.94 -0.55
C GLY A 263 11.25 -7.69 -2.06
N ARG A 264 12.46 -7.90 -2.58
CA ARG A 264 12.76 -7.80 -4.03
C ARG A 264 11.96 -8.79 -4.88
N MET A 265 11.45 -9.87 -4.28
CA MET A 265 10.69 -10.90 -4.97
C MET A 265 9.24 -10.49 -5.25
N HIS A 266 8.69 -9.46 -4.61
CA HIS A 266 7.32 -8.99 -4.87
C HIS A 266 7.16 -8.36 -6.26
N LYS A 267 6.25 -8.91 -7.09
CA LYS A 267 5.97 -8.41 -8.44
C LYS A 267 5.33 -7.02 -8.38
N GLU A 268 4.46 -6.81 -7.40
CA GLU A 268 3.65 -5.61 -7.19
C GLU A 268 4.55 -4.40 -6.91
N HIS A 269 5.54 -4.55 -6.02
CA HIS A 269 6.51 -3.49 -5.74
C HIS A 269 7.38 -3.18 -6.96
N ARG A 270 7.82 -4.21 -7.71
CA ARG A 270 8.58 -3.99 -8.96
C ARG A 270 7.75 -3.24 -10.00
N ALA A 271 6.47 -3.57 -10.12
CA ALA A 271 5.55 -2.87 -11.02
C ALA A 271 5.39 -1.39 -10.63
N PHE A 272 5.24 -1.09 -9.34
CA PHE A 272 5.22 0.28 -8.83
C PHE A 272 6.49 1.05 -9.19
N ARG A 273 7.67 0.46 -8.94
CA ARG A 273 8.96 1.09 -9.29
C ARG A 273 9.10 1.35 -10.80
N ALA A 274 8.60 0.42 -11.63
CA ALA A 274 8.60 0.59 -13.09
C ALA A 274 7.68 1.73 -13.53
N ALA A 275 6.46 1.80 -12.99
CA ALA A 275 5.52 2.88 -13.29
C ALA A 275 6.05 4.25 -12.82
N LEU A 276 6.65 4.33 -11.63
CA LEU A 276 7.28 5.56 -11.15
C LEU A 276 8.45 5.99 -12.05
N THR A 277 9.27 5.03 -12.50
CA THR A 277 10.35 5.31 -13.47
C THR A 277 9.79 5.85 -14.78
N GLN A 278 8.69 5.30 -15.28
CA GLN A 278 8.03 5.78 -16.48
C GLN A 278 7.45 7.19 -16.30
N LEU A 279 6.82 7.47 -15.16
CA LEU A 279 6.34 8.82 -14.81
C LEU A 279 7.48 9.83 -14.84
N LEU A 280 8.63 9.52 -14.23
CA LEU A 280 9.77 10.42 -14.21
C LEU A 280 10.44 10.61 -15.58
N LYS A 281 10.21 9.73 -16.55
CA LYS A 281 10.61 9.96 -17.95
C LYS A 281 9.69 10.95 -18.66
N VAL A 282 8.41 10.97 -18.31
CA VAL A 282 7.41 11.88 -18.91
C VAL A 282 7.41 13.25 -18.23
N CYS A 283 7.58 13.29 -16.91
CA CYS A 283 7.60 14.51 -16.08
C CYS A 283 8.97 14.66 -15.39
N GLY A 284 10.04 14.62 -16.18
CA GLY A 284 11.43 14.61 -15.71
C GLY A 284 12.05 15.97 -15.47
N GLU A 285 11.33 17.07 -15.75
CA GLU A 285 11.83 18.43 -15.51
C GLU A 285 12.13 18.67 -14.02
N SER A 286 13.00 19.63 -13.72
CA SER A 286 13.24 20.02 -12.33
C SER A 286 11.96 20.51 -11.64
N ALA A 287 11.96 20.56 -10.30
CA ALA A 287 10.83 21.08 -9.53
C ALA A 287 10.42 22.49 -9.99
N THR A 288 11.40 23.38 -10.17
CA THR A 288 11.17 24.77 -10.61
C THR A 288 10.61 24.83 -12.02
N GLU A 289 11.22 24.13 -12.98
CA GLU A 289 10.76 24.14 -14.38
C GLU A 289 9.34 23.59 -14.53
N LEU A 290 8.99 22.53 -13.79
CA LEU A 290 7.63 21.99 -13.82
C LEU A 290 6.65 22.94 -13.13
N ALA A 291 7.04 23.56 -12.01
CA ALA A 291 6.19 24.50 -11.30
C ALA A 291 5.90 25.78 -12.12
N ASP A 292 6.86 26.27 -12.89
CA ASP A 292 6.67 27.41 -13.79
C ASP A 292 5.67 27.11 -14.92
N LYS A 293 5.62 25.84 -15.39
CA LYS A 293 4.69 25.39 -16.44
C LYS A 293 3.31 25.01 -15.90
N ASP A 294 3.29 24.18 -14.87
CA ASP A 294 2.09 23.65 -14.22
C ASP A 294 2.37 23.43 -12.72
N PRO A 295 2.05 24.43 -11.87
CA PRO A 295 2.26 24.33 -10.43
C PRO A 295 1.55 23.13 -9.81
N SER A 296 0.32 22.83 -10.24
CA SER A 296 -0.49 21.78 -9.62
C SER A 296 0.11 20.40 -9.90
N LEU A 297 0.59 20.18 -11.12
CA LEU A 297 1.29 18.96 -11.50
C LEU A 297 2.63 18.81 -10.77
N ALA A 298 3.38 19.91 -10.60
CA ALA A 298 4.61 19.92 -9.81
C ALA A 298 4.35 19.48 -8.36
N TRP A 299 3.36 20.09 -7.69
CA TRP A 299 2.99 19.73 -6.32
C TRP A 299 2.55 18.27 -6.19
N ALA A 300 1.71 17.78 -7.11
CA ALA A 300 1.25 16.39 -7.06
C ALA A 300 2.39 15.38 -7.29
N ARG A 301 3.33 15.69 -8.20
CA ARG A 301 4.53 14.87 -8.40
C ARG A 301 5.43 14.88 -7.17
N MET A 302 5.70 16.06 -6.59
CA MET A 302 6.54 16.16 -5.39
C MET A 302 5.94 15.37 -4.22
N ALA A 303 4.62 15.49 -3.99
CA ALA A 303 3.94 14.75 -2.94
C ALA A 303 4.05 13.21 -3.13
N LEU A 304 4.09 12.72 -4.36
CA LEU A 304 4.32 11.29 -4.65
C LEU A 304 5.77 10.87 -4.37
N LEU A 305 6.75 11.69 -4.76
CA LEU A 305 8.17 11.40 -4.53
C LEU A 305 8.54 11.47 -3.04
N GLU A 306 8.01 12.46 -2.31
CA GLU A 306 8.13 12.55 -0.86
C GLU A 306 7.53 11.33 -0.16
N ALA A 307 6.36 10.87 -0.61
CA ALA A 307 5.76 9.66 -0.08
C ALA A 307 6.66 8.42 -0.31
N ASP A 308 7.33 8.32 -1.45
CA ASP A 308 8.26 7.22 -1.74
C ASP A 308 9.56 7.29 -0.92
N LEU A 309 10.05 8.49 -0.61
CA LEU A 309 11.19 8.67 0.31
C LEU A 309 10.79 8.30 1.74
N ALA A 310 9.61 8.75 2.18
CA ALA A 310 9.07 8.41 3.49
C ALA A 310 8.88 6.88 3.64
N ASP A 311 8.44 6.19 2.59
CA ASP A 311 8.35 4.72 2.54
C ASP A 311 9.69 4.06 2.86
N ILE A 312 10.74 4.37 2.10
CA ILE A 312 12.04 3.71 2.29
C ILE A 312 12.69 4.11 3.62
N GLN A 313 12.49 5.35 4.09
CA GLN A 313 12.95 5.77 5.41
C GLN A 313 12.23 5.00 6.52
N ARG A 314 10.90 4.87 6.44
CA ARG A 314 10.11 4.09 7.40
C ARG A 314 10.51 2.62 7.40
N HIS A 315 10.80 2.05 6.22
CA HIS A 315 11.30 0.68 6.09
C HIS A 315 12.64 0.49 6.82
N VAL A 316 13.59 1.43 6.68
CA VAL A 316 14.86 1.40 7.45
C VAL A 316 14.58 1.32 8.95
N LEU A 317 13.73 2.21 9.46
CA LEU A 317 13.40 2.29 10.89
C LEU A 317 12.72 1.01 11.42
N LEU A 318 11.77 0.47 10.65
CA LEU A 318 11.09 -0.78 11.01
C LEU A 318 12.05 -1.97 10.97
N ALA A 319 12.91 -2.06 9.95
CA ALA A 319 13.92 -3.10 9.86
C ALA A 319 14.86 -3.03 11.07
N GLU A 320 15.37 -1.85 11.41
CA GLU A 320 16.23 -1.64 12.58
C GLU A 320 15.54 -2.03 13.90
N ALA A 321 14.26 -1.67 14.08
CA ALA A 321 13.51 -2.06 15.28
C ALA A 321 13.27 -3.58 15.39
N LEU A 322 13.04 -4.27 14.26
CA LEU A 322 12.69 -5.68 14.23
C LEU A 322 13.92 -6.60 14.25
N VAL A 323 14.94 -6.29 13.46
CA VAL A 323 16.14 -7.12 13.30
C VAL A 323 17.38 -6.57 14.00
N GLY A 324 17.39 -5.30 14.42
CA GLY A 324 18.59 -4.65 14.97
C GLY A 324 19.73 -4.69 13.97
N GLU A 325 20.91 -5.13 14.43
CA GLU A 325 22.09 -5.33 13.60
C GLU A 325 22.14 -6.71 12.91
N ASP A 326 21.10 -7.53 13.06
CA ASP A 326 21.09 -8.86 12.47
C ASP A 326 21.14 -8.80 10.92
N ARG A 327 21.73 -9.86 10.34
CA ARG A 327 21.97 -9.99 8.89
C ARG A 327 20.69 -10.23 8.09
N SER A 328 20.70 -9.94 6.78
CA SER A 328 19.58 -10.33 5.92
C SER A 328 19.46 -11.86 5.78
N LEU A 329 18.24 -12.35 5.57
CA LEU A 329 17.96 -13.78 5.36
C LEU A 329 18.59 -14.33 4.06
N VAL A 330 18.75 -13.48 3.03
CA VAL A 330 19.25 -13.87 1.69
C VAL A 330 20.78 -13.80 1.59
N GLN A 331 21.45 -13.28 2.62
CA GLN A 331 22.85 -12.87 2.56
C GLN A 331 23.83 -13.97 2.97
N ARG A 332 24.99 -14.05 2.29
CA ARG A 332 26.12 -14.91 2.66
C ARG A 332 26.75 -14.42 3.97
N ARG A 333 27.52 -15.28 4.66
CA ARG A 333 28.12 -15.01 5.98
C ARG A 333 28.97 -13.73 6.07
N ASP A 334 29.42 -13.15 4.95
CA ASP A 334 30.32 -11.99 4.90
C ASP A 334 29.69 -10.74 4.27
N SER A 335 28.35 -10.62 4.31
CA SER A 335 27.65 -9.47 3.70
C SER A 335 26.96 -8.56 4.72
N ASP A 336 26.79 -7.31 4.30
CA ASP A 336 26.37 -6.18 5.13
C ASP A 336 24.94 -6.27 5.65
N SER A 337 24.61 -5.63 6.78
CA SER A 337 23.27 -5.75 7.38
C SER A 337 22.13 -5.29 6.44
N ALA A 338 20.94 -5.86 6.61
CA ALA A 338 19.75 -5.48 5.83
C ALA A 338 19.43 -3.99 5.97
N VAL A 339 19.63 -3.44 7.16
CA VAL A 339 19.46 -2.01 7.47
C VAL A 339 20.43 -1.15 6.65
N ARG A 340 21.71 -1.54 6.55
CA ARG A 340 22.69 -0.78 5.77
C ARG A 340 22.33 -0.74 4.28
N MET A 341 21.90 -1.86 3.71
CA MET A 341 21.42 -1.90 2.33
C MET A 341 20.20 -1.00 2.11
N LEU A 342 19.24 -0.98 3.03
CA LEU A 342 18.08 -0.09 2.94
C LEU A 342 18.47 1.39 3.05
N ARG A 343 19.46 1.73 3.91
CA ARG A 343 20.02 3.08 4.00
C ARG A 343 20.70 3.52 2.70
N GLU A 344 21.49 2.64 2.08
CA GLU A 344 22.07 2.91 0.76
C GLU A 344 20.99 3.13 -0.31
N MET A 345 19.94 2.30 -0.32
CA MET A 345 18.80 2.47 -1.23
C MET A 345 18.07 3.80 -1.01
N HIS A 346 17.90 4.24 0.25
CA HIS A 346 17.35 5.56 0.57
C HIS A 346 18.21 6.68 -0.02
N LEU A 347 19.51 6.68 0.26
CA LEU A 347 20.44 7.72 -0.23
C LEU A 347 20.47 7.81 -1.76
N LEU A 348 20.44 6.66 -2.45
CA LEU A 348 20.36 6.62 -3.91
C LEU A 348 19.05 7.22 -4.44
N ARG A 349 17.90 6.93 -3.80
CA ARG A 349 16.60 7.53 -4.17
C ARG A 349 16.58 9.03 -3.90
N GLU A 350 17.09 9.47 -2.76
CA GLU A 350 17.17 10.89 -2.40
C GLU A 350 18.03 11.65 -3.42
N ALA A 351 19.20 11.12 -3.77
CA ALA A 351 20.05 11.70 -4.81
C ALA A 351 19.33 11.77 -6.18
N GLN A 352 18.57 10.72 -6.54
CA GLN A 352 17.78 10.70 -7.77
C GLN A 352 16.66 11.76 -7.77
N TYR A 353 16.02 12.02 -6.62
CA TYR A 353 14.90 12.96 -6.52
C TYR A 353 15.33 14.40 -6.25
N ARG A 354 16.62 14.65 -6.02
CA ARG A 354 17.14 15.95 -5.57
C ARG A 354 16.67 17.14 -6.40
N SER A 355 16.74 17.04 -7.74
CA SER A 355 16.31 18.13 -8.63
C SER A 355 14.80 18.17 -8.86
N LEU A 356 14.08 17.10 -8.51
CA LEU A 356 12.64 16.92 -8.78
C LEU A 356 11.76 17.39 -7.62
N LEU A 357 12.36 17.57 -6.43
CA LEU A 357 11.76 18.08 -5.21
C LEU A 357 12.20 19.51 -4.94
N ALA A 358 11.31 20.32 -4.37
CA ALA A 358 11.64 21.65 -3.86
C ALA A 358 12.25 21.52 -2.45
N PHE A 359 13.56 21.33 -2.36
CA PHE A 359 14.27 21.42 -1.08
C PHE A 359 14.34 22.88 -0.61
N GLU A 360 14.19 23.12 0.70
CA GLU A 360 14.20 24.45 1.32
C GLU A 360 15.45 25.28 1.00
N ASP A 361 16.58 24.64 0.68
CA ASP A 361 17.83 25.31 0.27
C ASP A 361 17.61 26.25 -0.93
N ASN A 362 16.68 25.91 -1.84
CA ASN A 362 16.35 26.76 -2.99
C ASN A 362 15.44 27.94 -2.61
N VAL A 363 14.63 27.81 -1.56
CA VAL A 363 13.77 28.90 -1.06
C VAL A 363 14.61 29.92 -0.31
N VAL A 364 15.60 29.49 0.48
CA VAL A 364 16.54 30.41 1.16
C VAL A 364 17.40 31.14 0.13
N ALA A 365 17.93 30.46 -0.89
CA ALA A 365 18.71 31.10 -1.96
C ALA A 365 17.88 32.14 -2.77
N ALA A 366 16.61 31.84 -3.06
CA ALA A 366 15.70 32.76 -3.73
C ALA A 366 15.28 33.93 -2.82
N SER A 367 15.02 33.68 -1.53
CA SER A 367 14.63 34.69 -0.54
C SER A 367 15.78 35.64 -0.18
N LEU A 368 17.03 35.17 -0.32
CA LEU A 368 18.25 35.98 -0.13
C LEU A 368 18.66 36.75 -1.39
N GLY A 369 17.89 36.70 -2.48
CA GLY A 369 18.19 37.43 -3.71
C GLY A 369 19.49 36.97 -4.40
N ILE A 370 19.96 35.75 -4.14
CA ILE A 370 21.17 35.22 -4.75
C ILE A 370 20.79 34.58 -6.09
N ALA A 371 20.43 35.42 -7.06
CA ALA A 371 20.35 35.01 -8.45
C ALA A 371 21.41 35.74 -9.28
N ARG A 372 22.35 34.93 -9.79
CA ARG A 372 23.31 35.18 -10.89
C ARG A 372 24.68 35.76 -10.53
N GLY A 373 25.60 34.85 -10.19
CA GLY A 373 26.99 34.93 -10.60
C GLY A 373 27.32 33.76 -11.54
N ARG A 374 27.67 34.05 -12.78
CA ARG A 374 28.15 33.09 -13.78
C ARG A 374 29.26 32.19 -13.22
N ALA A 375 29.28 30.92 -13.61
CA ALA A 375 30.52 30.16 -13.74
C ALA A 375 30.47 29.36 -15.04
N ALA A 376 31.03 29.97 -16.09
CA ALA A 376 31.72 29.23 -17.13
C ALA A 376 33.13 28.87 -16.61
N ALA A 377 33.67 27.75 -17.11
CA ALA A 377 34.96 27.09 -16.77
C ALA A 377 34.92 26.26 -15.46
N ALA A 378 35.43 25.03 -15.36
CA ALA A 378 36.38 24.25 -16.17
C ALA A 378 36.19 22.73 -15.84
N SER A 379 36.11 21.85 -16.84
CA SER A 379 37.06 20.74 -17.13
C SER A 379 37.66 19.94 -15.97
N VAL A 380 37.68 18.61 -16.17
CA VAL A 380 38.50 17.56 -15.51
C VAL A 380 37.89 16.95 -14.23
N TRP A 381 37.07 15.89 -14.38
CA TRP A 381 37.39 14.47 -14.14
C TRP A 381 36.19 13.60 -14.52
#